data_AF-A0A946IWF2-F1
#
_entry.id   AF-A0A946IWF2-F1
#
_cell.length_a   1.000
_cell.length_b   1.000
_cell.length_c   1.000
_cell.angle_alpha   90.00
_cell.angle_beta   90.00
_cell.angle_gamma   90.00
#
_symmetry.space_group_name_H-M   'P 1'
#
loop_
_entity.id
_entity.type
_entity.pdbx_description
1 polymer ?
#
loop_
_entity_poly.entity_id
_entity_poly.type
_entity_poly.pdbx_seq_one_letter_code
_entity_poly.pdbx_strand_id
1 'polypeptide(L)'
;MIEAKQLPVFKKELGLLENQLAMFETKIKDASEIEPGEKGPEEERARILKIIRNQKQKLSKIPNTVETTLCKNGNKKIDLSIALESLQMLDEHFRKLKVDVETIAENQYECKLDAYKQEIFKSIDLVLDPIDFIIPNIRFELAYMEKHYRKPDNVANTILPEVQELVDKLEDKEIGLKEFFDGSGKGEDRVLGYKELRSKNKVFSRYQYYENSPESYKELNDIYYEICKAMESFLKERRAEPELRKFYPQVKERDQSISKMSEIFDTGSFLMILSQKSRKKYSYCEEVRKANTLLEQFNNQRKDLIFYNDAELKRTRKMLETKLAKSPDKPRLKTILDEVDKFIQEGKLPFTRLEMIFNKLLKKDFNIVVMEKEADDITITITPHHEKRYGRDILDRINIIIHEIDFWYPPDEKQLLFQSISKATEKIQADEPMDKNEFKNMMRTYDQAMEKNIRKMYPDKVKELADTYSAFKELFSSKIGKEKLEKKLGNTNIWKEIQEDLELVGKNIS
;
A
#
# COMPACT_ATOMS: atom_id res chain seq x y z
N MET A 1 16.94 4.78 -12.89
CA MET A 1 16.08 5.20 -14.03
C MET A 1 16.89 6.08 -14.95
N ILE A 2 16.72 5.90 -16.26
CA ILE A 2 17.55 6.56 -17.28
C ILE A 2 16.99 7.95 -17.56
N GLU A 3 17.86 8.96 -17.62
CA GLU A 3 17.47 10.29 -18.06
C GLU A 3 17.33 10.34 -19.59
N ALA A 4 16.40 11.13 -20.10
CA ALA A 4 16.19 11.27 -21.56
C ALA A 4 17.47 11.60 -22.34
N LYS A 5 18.40 12.34 -21.71
CA LYS A 5 19.72 12.69 -22.29
C LYS A 5 20.69 11.50 -22.41
N GLN A 6 20.49 10.42 -21.66
CA GLN A 6 21.32 9.21 -21.68
C GLN A 6 20.83 8.19 -22.71
N LEU A 7 19.58 8.29 -23.17
CA LEU A 7 19.00 7.38 -24.16
C LEU A 7 19.78 7.34 -25.50
N PRO A 8 20.30 8.45 -26.05
CA PRO A 8 21.16 8.40 -27.23
C PRO A 8 22.48 7.65 -27.01
N VAL A 9 23.06 7.73 -25.80
CA VAL A 9 24.29 7.01 -25.43
C VAL A 9 24.02 5.51 -25.43
N PHE A 10 22.95 5.09 -24.76
CA PHE A 10 22.48 3.70 -24.74
C PHE A 10 22.25 3.15 -26.16
N LYS A 11 21.56 3.90 -27.03
CA LYS A 11 21.33 3.49 -28.43
C LYS A 11 22.63 3.33 -29.22
N LYS A 12 23.64 4.17 -28.95
CA LYS A 12 24.96 4.08 -29.58
C LYS A 12 25.72 2.83 -29.13
N GLU A 13 25.72 2.53 -27.83
CA GLU A 13 26.37 1.35 -27.27
C GLU A 13 25.71 0.06 -27.78
N LEU A 14 24.39 0.05 -27.90
CA LEU A 14 23.67 -1.08 -28.48
C LEU A 14 24.04 -1.29 -29.95
N GLY A 15 24.18 -0.21 -30.72
CA GLY A 15 24.66 -0.29 -32.10
C GLY A 15 26.08 -0.84 -32.22
N LEU A 16 26.96 -0.55 -31.24
CA LEU A 16 28.29 -1.15 -31.17
C LEU A 16 28.21 -2.67 -30.94
N LEU A 17 27.37 -3.11 -30.00
CA LEU A 17 27.12 -4.53 -29.76
C LEU A 17 26.56 -5.26 -31.01
N GLU A 18 25.61 -4.64 -31.72
CA GLU A 18 25.07 -5.18 -32.96
C GLU A 18 26.16 -5.37 -34.03
N ASN A 19 27.07 -4.40 -34.15
CA ASN A 19 28.22 -4.48 -35.05
C ASN A 19 29.18 -5.62 -34.66
N GLN A 20 29.50 -5.77 -33.36
CA GLN A 20 30.37 -6.86 -32.90
C GLN A 20 29.74 -8.24 -33.17
N LEU A 21 28.43 -8.38 -32.93
CA LEU A 21 27.70 -9.59 -33.27
C LEU A 21 27.65 -9.86 -34.78
N ALA A 22 27.62 -8.82 -35.61
CA ALA A 22 27.72 -8.99 -37.06
C ALA A 22 29.10 -9.45 -37.51
N MET A 23 30.16 -8.94 -36.91
CA MET A 23 31.52 -9.43 -37.19
C MET A 23 31.70 -10.89 -36.75
N PHE A 24 31.16 -11.26 -35.59
CA PHE A 24 31.12 -12.64 -35.10
C PHE A 24 30.35 -13.56 -36.06
N GLU A 25 29.17 -13.12 -36.55
CA GLU A 25 28.39 -13.86 -37.55
C GLU A 25 29.18 -14.06 -38.85
N THR A 26 29.79 -13.00 -39.39
CA THR A 26 30.58 -13.06 -40.61
C THR A 26 31.75 -14.03 -40.46
N LYS A 27 32.44 -14.01 -39.32
CA LYS A 27 33.57 -14.90 -39.06
C LYS A 27 33.17 -16.37 -39.11
N ILE A 28 32.00 -16.72 -38.57
CA ILE A 28 31.45 -18.08 -38.60
C ILE A 28 30.94 -18.43 -39.99
N LYS A 29 30.32 -17.49 -40.68
CA LYS A 29 29.83 -17.71 -42.05
C LYS A 29 30.96 -18.01 -43.03
N ASP A 30 32.09 -17.32 -42.89
CA ASP A 30 33.21 -17.39 -43.82
C ASP A 30 34.31 -18.36 -43.38
N ALA A 31 34.13 -19.05 -42.24
CA ALA A 31 35.08 -20.04 -41.74
C ALA A 31 35.19 -21.23 -42.69
N SER A 32 36.41 -21.61 -43.06
CA SER A 32 36.70 -22.77 -43.90
C SER A 32 36.42 -24.09 -43.20
N GLU A 33 36.57 -24.12 -41.88
CA GLU A 33 36.38 -25.30 -41.03
C GLU A 33 35.41 -24.95 -39.88
N ILE A 34 34.46 -25.85 -39.64
CA ILE A 34 33.46 -25.79 -38.57
C ILE A 34 33.47 -27.16 -37.92
N GLU A 35 33.55 -27.19 -36.59
CA GLU A 35 33.46 -28.43 -35.83
C GLU A 35 32.06 -29.03 -35.99
N PRO A 36 31.95 -30.29 -36.45
CA PRO A 36 30.68 -30.88 -36.81
C PRO A 36 29.82 -31.17 -35.56
N GLY A 37 28.55 -30.80 -35.64
CA GLY A 37 27.53 -31.31 -34.71
C GLY A 37 27.07 -32.71 -35.10
N GLU A 38 26.00 -33.20 -34.46
CA GLU A 38 25.43 -34.55 -34.70
C GLU A 38 25.08 -34.85 -36.17
N LYS A 39 24.83 -33.82 -36.97
CA LYS A 39 24.39 -33.94 -38.37
C LYS A 39 25.40 -33.39 -39.38
N GLY A 40 26.61 -33.08 -38.93
CA GLY A 40 27.70 -32.56 -39.76
C GLY A 40 27.90 -31.04 -39.69
N PRO A 41 28.95 -30.53 -40.37
CA PRO A 41 29.47 -29.18 -40.16
C PRO A 41 28.58 -28.07 -40.74
N GLU A 42 27.98 -28.26 -41.92
CA GLU A 42 27.14 -27.22 -42.53
C GLU A 42 25.77 -27.07 -41.85
N GLU A 43 25.22 -28.16 -41.32
CA GLU A 43 24.02 -28.09 -40.47
C GLU A 43 24.33 -27.38 -39.13
N GLU A 44 25.50 -27.64 -38.55
CA GLU A 44 25.95 -26.96 -37.33
C GLU A 44 26.18 -25.46 -37.59
N ARG A 45 26.79 -25.09 -38.72
CA ARG A 45 26.92 -23.69 -39.15
C ARG A 45 25.55 -23.02 -39.25
N ALA A 46 24.58 -23.68 -39.88
CA ALA A 46 23.21 -23.16 -39.99
C ALA A 46 22.53 -22.99 -38.62
N ARG A 47 22.75 -23.94 -37.69
CA ARG A 47 22.26 -23.87 -36.31
C ARG A 47 22.82 -22.66 -35.58
N ILE A 48 24.14 -22.46 -35.63
CA ILE A 48 24.82 -21.34 -34.97
C ILE A 48 24.35 -19.99 -35.53
N LEU A 49 24.29 -19.87 -36.87
CA LEU A 49 23.79 -18.65 -37.52
C LEU A 49 22.34 -18.35 -37.14
N LYS A 50 21.50 -19.38 -36.95
CA LYS A 50 20.13 -19.22 -36.46
C LYS A 50 20.10 -18.67 -35.02
N ILE A 51 20.97 -19.17 -34.13
CA ILE A 51 21.09 -18.64 -32.76
C ILE A 51 21.46 -17.16 -32.80
N ILE A 52 22.49 -16.78 -33.56
CA ILE A 52 22.94 -15.38 -33.67
C ILE A 52 21.85 -14.47 -34.24
N ARG A 53 21.15 -14.90 -35.30
CA ARG A 53 20.03 -14.13 -35.87
C ARG A 53 18.89 -13.93 -34.87
N ASN A 54 18.56 -14.97 -34.09
CA ASN A 54 17.55 -14.85 -33.04
C ASN A 54 17.96 -13.84 -31.97
N GLN A 55 19.25 -13.79 -31.61
CA GLN A 55 19.76 -12.80 -30.66
C GLN A 55 19.70 -11.38 -31.22
N LYS A 56 20.12 -11.16 -32.48
CA LYS A 56 19.98 -9.86 -33.16
C LYS A 56 18.53 -9.37 -33.24
N GLN A 57 17.58 -10.27 -33.51
CA GLN A 57 16.15 -9.91 -33.54
C GLN A 57 15.61 -9.47 -32.15
N LYS A 58 16.18 -9.99 -31.07
CA LYS A 58 15.84 -9.56 -29.72
C LYS A 58 16.49 -8.22 -29.37
N LEU A 59 17.77 -8.04 -29.73
CA LEU A 59 18.50 -6.77 -29.52
C LEU A 59 17.77 -5.58 -30.15
N SER A 60 17.23 -5.73 -31.36
CA SER A 60 16.51 -4.64 -32.05
C SER A 60 15.24 -4.16 -31.33
N LYS A 61 14.69 -4.94 -30.39
CA LYS A 61 13.51 -4.56 -29.58
C LYS A 61 13.87 -3.83 -28.29
N ILE A 62 15.14 -3.88 -27.88
CA ILE A 62 15.62 -3.31 -26.62
C ILE A 62 15.45 -1.79 -26.56
N PRO A 63 15.82 -0.99 -27.59
CA PRO A 63 15.70 0.46 -27.52
C PRO A 63 14.29 0.93 -27.18
N ASN A 64 13.28 0.32 -27.83
CA ASN A 64 11.88 0.65 -27.58
C ASN A 64 11.44 0.25 -26.18
N THR A 65 11.91 -0.90 -25.67
CA THR A 65 11.61 -1.33 -24.30
C THR A 65 12.17 -0.34 -23.28
N VAL A 66 13.44 0.04 -23.44
CA VAL A 66 14.12 1.00 -22.55
C VAL A 66 13.46 2.38 -22.60
N GLU A 67 13.14 2.87 -23.80
CA GLU A 67 12.49 4.17 -24.00
C GLU A 67 11.08 4.23 -23.39
N THR A 68 10.32 3.13 -23.44
CA THR A 68 8.93 3.09 -22.97
C THR A 68 8.80 2.78 -21.48
N THR A 69 9.74 2.03 -20.89
CA THR A 69 9.60 1.50 -19.52
C THR A 69 10.61 2.06 -18.52
N LEU A 70 11.80 2.51 -18.96
CA LEU A 70 12.90 2.91 -18.07
C LEU A 70 13.30 4.39 -18.20
N CYS A 71 12.86 5.07 -19.27
CA CYS A 71 13.21 6.46 -19.54
C CYS A 71 12.27 7.44 -18.82
N LYS A 72 12.84 8.41 -18.10
CA LYS A 72 12.07 9.52 -17.49
C LYS A 72 11.63 10.51 -18.57
N ASN A 73 10.36 10.42 -18.98
CA ASN A 73 9.73 11.35 -19.93
C ASN A 73 8.91 12.43 -19.21
N GLY A 74 9.57 13.52 -18.81
CA GLY A 74 8.93 14.66 -18.16
C GLY A 74 8.30 14.31 -16.80
N ASN A 75 7.09 14.81 -16.52
CA ASN A 75 6.39 14.62 -15.24
C ASN A 75 5.60 13.30 -15.13
N LYS A 76 5.71 12.38 -16.09
CA LYS A 76 5.04 11.08 -15.97
C LYS A 76 5.75 10.20 -14.94
N LYS A 77 5.01 9.77 -13.91
CA LYS A 77 5.46 8.79 -12.92
C LYS A 77 5.76 7.47 -13.64
N ILE A 78 6.95 6.92 -13.43
CA ILE A 78 7.34 5.60 -13.95
C ILE A 78 6.63 4.53 -13.11
N ASP A 79 6.07 3.52 -13.78
CA ASP A 79 5.58 2.32 -13.11
C ASP A 79 6.77 1.44 -12.73
N LEU A 80 7.05 1.36 -11.43
CA LEU A 80 8.19 0.62 -10.90
C LEU A 80 8.09 -0.90 -11.13
N SER A 81 6.88 -1.46 -11.18
CA SER A 81 6.69 -2.88 -11.44
C SER A 81 7.08 -3.21 -12.87
N ILE A 82 6.61 -2.41 -13.83
CA ILE A 82 6.93 -2.58 -15.25
C ILE A 82 8.43 -2.33 -15.51
N ALA A 83 9.02 -1.34 -14.83
CA ALA A 83 10.44 -1.05 -14.93
C ALA A 83 11.28 -2.23 -14.42
N LEU A 84 10.93 -2.82 -13.28
CA LEU A 84 11.66 -3.97 -12.72
C LEU A 84 11.56 -5.21 -13.62
N GLU A 85 10.36 -5.52 -14.12
CA GLU A 85 10.15 -6.63 -15.07
C GLU A 85 10.98 -6.44 -16.35
N SER A 86 11.06 -5.21 -16.85
CA SER A 86 11.85 -4.88 -18.03
C SER A 86 13.35 -5.07 -17.77
N LEU A 87 13.85 -4.67 -16.60
CA LEU A 87 15.25 -4.87 -16.21
C LEU A 87 15.59 -6.36 -16.06
N GLN A 88 14.72 -7.15 -15.43
CA GLN A 88 14.88 -8.60 -15.32
C GLN A 88 14.93 -9.28 -16.71
N MET A 89 14.08 -8.84 -17.64
CA MET A 89 14.08 -9.34 -19.01
C MET A 89 15.37 -9.01 -19.75
N LEU A 90 15.86 -7.77 -19.61
CA LEU A 90 17.12 -7.34 -20.22
C LEU A 90 18.31 -8.13 -19.67
N ASP A 91 18.40 -8.28 -18.35
CA ASP A 91 19.43 -9.08 -17.68
C ASP A 91 19.42 -10.54 -18.18
N GLU A 92 18.26 -11.20 -18.19
CA GLU A 92 18.11 -12.58 -18.68
C GLU A 92 18.53 -12.70 -20.16
N HIS A 93 18.20 -11.69 -20.97
CA HIS A 93 18.59 -11.67 -22.38
C HIS A 93 20.10 -11.52 -22.58
N PHE A 94 20.76 -10.59 -21.89
CA PHE A 94 22.19 -10.35 -22.01
C PHE A 94 23.02 -11.49 -21.41
N ARG A 95 22.60 -12.10 -20.28
CA ARG A 95 23.24 -13.32 -19.76
C ARG A 95 23.15 -14.46 -20.76
N LYS A 96 21.95 -14.68 -21.34
CA LYS A 96 21.79 -15.71 -22.38
C LYS A 96 22.65 -15.44 -23.61
N LEU A 97 22.79 -14.19 -24.04
CA LEU A 97 23.66 -13.82 -25.14
C LEU A 97 25.13 -14.15 -24.83
N LYS A 98 25.61 -13.88 -23.61
CA LYS A 98 26.96 -14.25 -23.17
C LYS A 98 27.18 -15.76 -23.24
N VAL A 99 26.27 -16.54 -22.66
CA VAL A 99 26.33 -18.02 -22.67
C VAL A 99 26.32 -18.58 -24.09
N ASP A 100 25.43 -18.11 -24.95
CA ASP A 100 25.35 -18.57 -26.34
C ASP A 100 26.66 -18.28 -27.09
N VAL A 101 27.21 -17.06 -26.96
CA VAL A 101 28.47 -16.65 -27.61
C VAL A 101 29.67 -17.42 -27.06
N GLU A 102 29.74 -17.64 -25.75
CA GLU A 102 30.78 -18.44 -25.10
C GLU A 102 30.76 -19.87 -25.59
N THR A 103 29.59 -20.51 -25.53
CA THR A 103 29.38 -21.89 -25.98
C THR A 103 29.76 -22.05 -27.45
N ILE A 104 29.42 -21.09 -28.30
CA ILE A 104 29.82 -21.11 -29.72
C ILE A 104 31.34 -20.97 -29.86
N ALA A 105 31.96 -20.02 -29.15
CA ALA A 105 33.39 -19.79 -29.24
C ALA A 105 34.23 -20.98 -28.75
N GLU A 106 33.77 -21.64 -27.68
CA GLU A 106 34.41 -22.84 -27.12
C GLU A 106 34.25 -24.06 -28.03
N ASN A 107 33.03 -24.30 -28.54
CA ASN A 107 32.77 -25.45 -29.41
C ASN A 107 33.40 -25.28 -30.80
N GLN A 108 33.59 -24.05 -31.26
CA GLN A 108 34.14 -23.73 -32.59
C GLN A 108 35.54 -23.14 -32.48
N TYR A 109 36.42 -23.84 -31.75
CA TYR A 109 37.78 -23.36 -31.44
C TYR A 109 38.61 -23.05 -32.70
N GLU A 110 38.44 -23.81 -33.79
CA GLU A 110 39.11 -23.58 -35.08
C GLU A 110 38.73 -22.23 -35.73
N CYS A 111 37.56 -21.67 -35.40
CA CYS A 111 37.12 -20.36 -35.90
C CYS A 111 37.85 -19.19 -35.24
N LYS A 112 38.63 -19.41 -34.17
CA LYS A 112 39.39 -18.39 -33.41
C LYS A 112 38.52 -17.21 -32.97
N LEU A 113 37.37 -17.51 -32.37
CA LEU A 113 36.33 -16.54 -32.03
C LEU A 113 36.59 -15.77 -30.73
N ASP A 114 37.62 -16.11 -29.97
CA ASP A 114 37.86 -15.56 -28.64
C ASP A 114 37.98 -14.04 -28.59
N ALA A 115 38.66 -13.42 -29.56
CA ALA A 115 38.76 -11.96 -29.62
C ALA A 115 37.37 -11.31 -29.81
N TYR A 116 36.54 -11.87 -30.68
CA TYR A 116 35.18 -11.38 -30.92
C TYR A 116 34.26 -11.63 -29.72
N LYS A 117 34.39 -12.78 -29.04
CA LYS A 117 33.71 -13.07 -27.77
C LYS A 117 34.00 -11.97 -26.74
N GLN A 118 35.28 -11.64 -26.54
CA GLN A 118 35.68 -10.61 -25.58
C GLN A 118 35.12 -9.22 -25.93
N GLU A 119 35.14 -8.83 -27.22
CA GLU A 119 34.58 -7.55 -27.65
C GLU A 119 33.04 -7.50 -27.51
N ILE A 120 32.35 -8.61 -27.77
CA ILE A 120 30.91 -8.73 -27.49
C ILE A 120 30.66 -8.56 -25.98
N PHE A 121 31.43 -9.22 -25.12
CA PHE A 121 31.24 -9.16 -23.67
C PHE A 121 31.44 -7.75 -23.12
N LYS A 122 32.50 -7.05 -23.55
CA LYS A 122 32.72 -5.63 -23.23
C LYS A 122 31.57 -4.76 -23.71
N SER A 123 31.09 -5.00 -24.93
CA SER A 123 29.97 -4.24 -25.51
C SER A 123 28.67 -4.46 -24.71
N ILE A 124 28.41 -5.68 -24.23
CA ILE A 124 27.28 -5.97 -23.35
C ILE A 124 27.41 -5.21 -22.04
N ASP A 125 28.59 -5.23 -21.41
CA ASP A 125 28.80 -4.51 -20.14
C ASP A 125 28.61 -2.99 -20.33
N LEU A 126 29.06 -2.41 -21.44
CA LEU A 126 28.79 -1.00 -21.78
C LEU A 126 27.30 -0.71 -21.97
N VAL A 127 26.54 -1.60 -22.61
CA VAL A 127 25.09 -1.42 -22.78
C VAL A 127 24.33 -1.53 -21.45
N LEU A 128 24.82 -2.37 -20.53
CA LEU A 128 24.21 -2.56 -19.22
C LEU A 128 24.51 -1.42 -18.24
N ASP A 129 25.67 -0.78 -18.33
CA ASP A 129 26.13 0.27 -17.39
C ASP A 129 25.11 1.42 -17.19
N PRO A 130 24.49 2.01 -18.25
CA PRO A 130 23.47 3.04 -18.07
C PRO A 130 22.17 2.55 -17.41
N ILE A 131 21.92 1.24 -17.40
CA ILE A 131 20.67 0.63 -16.93
C ILE A 131 20.82 -0.17 -15.64
N ASP A 132 22.05 -0.45 -15.21
CA ASP A 132 22.36 -1.16 -13.97
C ASP A 132 22.37 -0.24 -12.74
N PHE A 133 21.24 0.44 -12.53
CA PHE A 133 21.01 1.22 -11.31
C PHE A 133 20.46 0.36 -10.17
N ILE A 134 20.17 -0.93 -10.40
CA ILE A 134 19.54 -1.78 -9.37
C ILE A 134 20.52 -2.10 -8.25
N ILE A 135 21.75 -2.52 -8.57
CA ILE A 135 22.73 -2.95 -7.56
C ILE A 135 23.01 -1.86 -6.51
N PRO A 136 23.32 -0.59 -6.90
CA PRO A 136 23.52 0.47 -5.92
C PRO A 136 22.28 0.74 -5.03
N ASN A 137 21.07 0.60 -5.59
CA ASN A 137 19.83 0.77 -4.83
C ASN A 137 19.58 -0.39 -3.86
N ILE A 138 19.89 -1.63 -4.25
CA ILE A 138 19.84 -2.79 -3.36
C ILE A 138 20.83 -2.59 -2.20
N ARG A 139 22.07 -2.15 -2.48
CA ARG A 139 23.08 -1.86 -1.46
C ARG A 139 22.63 -0.74 -0.51
N PHE A 140 21.97 0.29 -1.02
CA PHE A 140 21.38 1.34 -0.19
C PHE A 140 20.28 0.80 0.73
N GLU A 141 19.36 -0.02 0.20
CA GLU A 141 18.30 -0.66 1.00
C GLU A 141 18.91 -1.56 2.08
N LEU A 142 19.94 -2.35 1.76
CA LEU A 142 20.68 -3.16 2.72
C LEU A 142 21.33 -2.33 3.83
N ALA A 143 22.03 -1.25 3.49
CA ALA A 143 22.64 -0.36 4.47
C ALA A 143 21.59 0.30 5.38
N TYR A 144 20.41 0.62 4.84
CA TYR A 144 19.27 1.09 5.62
C TYR A 144 18.76 0.00 6.57
N MET A 145 18.58 -1.23 6.07
CA MET A 145 18.16 -2.35 6.90
C MET A 145 19.17 -2.60 8.02
N GLU A 146 20.47 -2.54 7.74
CA GLU A 146 21.53 -2.61 8.76
C GLU A 146 21.39 -1.52 9.80
N LYS A 147 21.20 -0.26 9.40
CA LYS A 147 21.12 0.86 10.34
C LYS A 147 19.90 0.78 11.26
N HIS A 148 18.75 0.35 10.75
CA HIS A 148 17.47 0.43 11.47
C HIS A 148 17.05 -0.89 12.12
N TYR A 149 17.53 -2.03 11.61
CA TYR A 149 17.11 -3.37 12.04
C TYR A 149 18.20 -4.19 12.74
N ARG A 150 19.44 -3.68 12.81
CA ARG A 150 20.54 -4.30 13.59
C ARG A 150 20.50 -3.96 15.09
N LYS A 151 19.36 -3.49 15.62
CA LYS A 151 19.17 -3.27 17.05
C LYS A 151 19.34 -4.61 17.80
N PRO A 152 20.04 -4.66 18.96
CA PRO A 152 20.31 -5.89 19.70
C PRO A 152 19.09 -6.80 19.89
N ASP A 153 17.93 -6.19 20.16
CA ASP A 153 16.67 -6.89 20.38
C ASP A 153 16.12 -7.61 19.13
N ASN A 154 16.59 -7.24 17.93
CA ASN A 154 16.14 -7.77 16.63
C ASN A 154 17.21 -8.60 15.90
N VAL A 155 18.42 -8.74 16.45
CA VAL A 155 19.55 -9.42 15.79
C VAL A 155 19.23 -10.89 15.46
N ALA A 156 18.52 -11.60 16.33
CA ALA A 156 18.14 -13.00 16.08
C ALA A 156 17.13 -13.18 14.93
N ASN A 157 16.45 -12.11 14.52
CA ASN A 157 15.41 -12.11 13.48
C ASN A 157 15.88 -11.47 12.17
N THR A 158 17.16 -11.11 12.07
CA THR A 158 17.70 -10.42 10.90
C THR A 158 17.83 -11.36 9.70
N ILE A 159 17.45 -10.86 8.52
CA ILE A 159 17.63 -11.54 7.23
C ILE A 159 18.89 -11.06 6.51
N LEU A 160 19.62 -10.11 7.11
CA LEU A 160 20.70 -9.38 6.46
C LEU A 160 21.82 -10.28 5.93
N PRO A 161 22.29 -11.32 6.65
CA PRO A 161 23.32 -12.22 6.11
C PRO A 161 22.87 -12.93 4.82
N GLU A 162 21.61 -13.37 4.77
CA GLU A 162 21.04 -14.11 3.63
C GLU A 162 20.85 -13.18 2.42
N VAL A 163 20.41 -11.94 2.65
CA VAL A 163 20.30 -10.94 1.59
C VAL A 163 21.69 -10.50 1.12
N GLN A 164 22.66 -10.37 2.03
CA GLN A 164 24.03 -10.00 1.70
C GLN A 164 24.68 -11.04 0.78
N GLU A 165 24.51 -12.33 1.08
CA GLU A 165 24.98 -13.41 0.21
C GLU A 165 24.33 -13.36 -1.20
N LEU A 166 23.03 -13.08 -1.29
CA LEU A 166 22.37 -12.90 -2.60
C LEU A 166 22.92 -11.72 -3.39
N VAL A 167 23.25 -10.62 -2.72
CA VAL A 167 23.82 -9.45 -3.39
C VAL A 167 25.24 -9.73 -3.87
N ASP A 168 26.05 -10.40 -3.06
CA ASP A 168 27.41 -10.78 -3.45
C ASP A 168 27.36 -11.70 -4.69
N LYS A 169 26.46 -12.69 -4.72
CA LYS A 169 26.23 -13.55 -5.89
C LYS A 169 25.74 -12.79 -7.13
N LEU A 170 24.93 -11.74 -6.95
CA LEU A 170 24.45 -10.91 -8.04
C LEU A 170 25.58 -10.04 -8.61
N GLU A 171 26.41 -9.45 -7.74
CA GLU A 171 27.57 -8.63 -8.12
C GLU A 171 28.67 -9.44 -8.80
N ASP A 172 28.90 -10.67 -8.31
CA ASP A 172 29.82 -11.64 -8.92
C ASP A 172 29.27 -12.27 -10.21
N LYS A 173 28.06 -11.84 -10.64
CA LYS A 173 27.35 -12.31 -11.85
C LYS A 173 27.06 -13.83 -11.84
N GLU A 174 27.08 -14.46 -10.67
CA GLU A 174 26.71 -15.88 -10.48
C GLU A 174 25.21 -16.09 -10.66
N ILE A 175 24.39 -15.13 -10.20
CA ILE A 175 22.94 -15.12 -10.36
C ILE A 175 22.46 -13.87 -11.12
N GLY A 176 21.27 -13.95 -11.68
CA GLY A 176 20.63 -12.84 -12.39
C GLY A 176 19.61 -12.14 -11.50
N LEU A 177 19.08 -11.00 -11.95
CA LEU A 177 18.07 -10.25 -11.21
C LEU A 177 16.84 -11.10 -10.87
N LYS A 178 16.41 -11.96 -11.80
CA LYS A 178 15.28 -12.87 -11.58
C LYS A 178 15.54 -13.84 -10.43
N GLU A 179 16.71 -14.47 -10.41
CA GLU A 179 17.13 -15.40 -9.36
C GLU A 179 17.33 -14.66 -8.03
N PHE A 180 17.88 -13.45 -8.05
CA PHE A 180 17.99 -12.59 -6.87
C PHE A 180 16.61 -12.31 -6.25
N PHE A 181 15.62 -11.91 -7.05
CA PHE A 181 14.30 -11.53 -6.53
C PHE A 181 13.43 -12.75 -6.16
N ASP A 182 13.41 -13.78 -7.00
CA ASP A 182 12.47 -14.91 -6.90
C ASP A 182 13.08 -16.16 -6.25
N GLY A 183 14.41 -16.23 -6.18
CA GLY A 183 15.16 -17.38 -5.68
C GLY A 183 15.50 -18.38 -6.80
N SER A 184 16.19 -19.46 -6.42
CA SER A 184 16.61 -20.52 -7.34
C SER A 184 16.50 -21.91 -6.67
N GLY A 185 16.58 -22.97 -7.48
CA GLY A 185 16.51 -24.36 -6.99
C GLY A 185 15.11 -24.86 -6.61
N LYS A 186 15.03 -26.12 -6.16
CA LYS A 186 13.81 -26.79 -5.68
C LYS A 186 14.17 -27.76 -4.54
N GLY A 187 13.23 -27.99 -3.62
CA GLY A 187 13.43 -28.96 -2.54
C GLY A 187 14.45 -28.48 -1.51
N GLU A 188 15.42 -29.33 -1.18
CA GLU A 188 16.46 -29.04 -0.18
C GLU A 188 17.50 -28.01 -0.69
N ASP A 189 17.72 -27.93 -2.00
CA ASP A 189 18.66 -26.97 -2.63
C ASP A 189 18.01 -25.61 -2.94
N ARG A 190 16.85 -25.31 -2.33
CA ARG A 190 16.11 -24.07 -2.61
C ARG A 190 16.78 -22.88 -1.93
N VAL A 191 17.30 -21.96 -2.75
CA VAL A 191 17.77 -20.65 -2.30
C VAL A 191 16.59 -19.69 -2.33
N LEU A 192 16.30 -19.05 -1.20
CA LEU A 192 15.22 -18.07 -1.09
C LEU A 192 15.62 -16.79 -1.80
N GLY A 193 14.72 -16.23 -2.60
CA GLY A 193 14.92 -14.91 -3.21
C GLY A 193 14.59 -13.77 -2.25
N TYR A 194 15.03 -12.57 -2.61
CA TYR A 194 14.82 -11.34 -1.85
C TYR A 194 13.36 -11.09 -1.47
N LYS A 195 12.42 -11.37 -2.38
CA LYS A 195 10.98 -11.17 -2.12
C LYS A 195 10.48 -12.02 -0.95
N GLU A 196 10.97 -13.24 -0.81
CA GLU A 196 10.58 -14.15 0.28
C GLU A 196 11.33 -13.80 1.56
N LEU A 197 12.64 -13.55 1.45
CA LEU A 197 13.48 -13.15 2.58
C LEU A 197 12.95 -11.90 3.27
N ARG A 198 12.53 -10.86 2.53
CA ARG A 198 11.97 -9.62 3.12
C ARG A 198 10.74 -9.83 4.00
N SER A 199 9.97 -10.89 3.76
CA SER A 199 8.80 -11.25 4.57
C SER A 199 9.11 -12.20 5.72
N LYS A 200 10.30 -12.81 5.72
CA LYS A 200 10.77 -13.71 6.76
C LYS A 200 10.91 -12.94 8.07
N ASN A 201 10.62 -13.61 9.18
CA ASN A 201 10.63 -13.03 10.52
C ASN A 201 9.76 -11.76 10.69
N LYS A 202 8.81 -11.52 9.78
CA LYS A 202 7.91 -10.34 9.78
C LYS A 202 8.64 -9.00 9.72
N VAL A 203 9.82 -8.96 9.08
CA VAL A 203 10.58 -7.71 8.88
C VAL A 203 9.75 -6.71 8.06
N PHE A 204 9.18 -7.17 6.95
CA PHE A 204 8.16 -6.47 6.19
C PHE A 204 6.94 -7.37 5.98
N SER A 205 5.79 -6.74 5.70
CA SER A 205 4.64 -7.51 5.25
C SER A 205 4.87 -8.04 3.84
N ARG A 206 4.40 -9.27 3.55
CA ARG A 206 4.40 -9.80 2.18
C ARG A 206 3.54 -8.98 1.21
N TYR A 207 2.62 -8.16 1.74
CA TYR A 207 1.77 -7.27 0.96
C TYR A 207 2.39 -5.88 0.76
N GLN A 208 3.55 -5.59 1.36
CA GLN A 208 4.33 -4.39 1.08
C GLN A 208 5.29 -4.67 -0.08
N TYR A 209 5.20 -3.90 -1.17
CA TYR A 209 6.01 -4.16 -2.36
C TYR A 209 7.50 -3.82 -2.13
N TYR A 210 7.81 -2.65 -1.60
CA TYR A 210 9.16 -2.22 -1.19
C TYR A 210 9.10 -1.24 -0.01
N GLU A 211 10.25 -0.85 0.53
CA GLU A 211 10.36 0.23 1.52
C GLU A 211 10.93 1.49 0.86
N ASN A 212 10.33 2.67 1.06
CA ASN A 212 10.89 3.89 0.45
C ASN A 212 12.17 4.30 1.17
N SER A 213 12.99 5.11 0.50
CA SER A 213 14.11 5.80 1.16
C SER A 213 13.59 6.76 2.24
N PRO A 214 14.30 6.95 3.37
CA PRO A 214 13.90 7.87 4.43
C PRO A 214 13.64 9.30 3.94
N GLU A 215 14.40 9.74 2.95
CA GLU A 215 14.29 11.06 2.34
C GLU A 215 12.94 11.24 1.64
N SER A 216 12.34 10.15 1.13
CA SER A 216 11.00 10.17 0.55
C SER A 216 9.91 10.53 1.57
N TYR A 217 10.15 10.29 2.86
CA TYR A 217 9.21 10.64 3.94
C TYR A 217 9.33 12.07 4.42
N LYS A 218 10.33 12.83 3.94
CA LYS A 218 10.57 14.19 4.41
C LYS A 218 9.35 15.08 4.25
N GLU A 219 8.70 15.06 3.09
CA GLU A 219 7.53 15.90 2.82
C GLU A 219 6.35 15.57 3.75
N LEU A 220 6.09 14.28 4.00
CA LEU A 220 5.07 13.87 4.97
C LEU A 220 5.42 14.32 6.40
N ASN A 221 6.69 14.19 6.80
CA ASN A 221 7.15 14.64 8.11
C ASN A 221 7.07 16.16 8.27
N ASP A 222 7.38 16.92 7.23
CA ASP A 222 7.28 18.39 7.21
C ASP A 222 5.80 18.81 7.37
N ILE A 223 4.87 18.14 6.68
CA ILE A 223 3.42 18.37 6.84
C ILE A 223 2.97 18.00 8.26
N TYR A 224 3.35 16.82 8.76
CA TYR A 224 3.03 16.39 10.14
C TYR A 224 3.53 17.40 11.18
N TYR A 225 4.76 17.89 11.01
CA TYR A 225 5.36 18.89 11.87
C TYR A 225 4.56 20.19 11.89
N GLU A 226 4.16 20.69 10.71
CA GLU A 226 3.35 21.90 10.60
C GLU A 226 1.96 21.73 11.20
N ILE A 227 1.35 20.54 11.09
CA ILE A 227 0.09 20.25 11.80
C ILE A 227 0.30 20.30 13.31
N CYS A 228 1.33 19.63 13.83
CA CYS A 228 1.62 19.63 15.26
C CYS A 228 1.85 21.05 15.78
N LYS A 229 2.65 21.84 15.06
CA LYS A 229 2.92 23.24 15.39
C LYS A 229 1.65 24.11 15.39
N ALA A 230 0.76 23.91 14.41
CA ALA A 230 -0.51 24.64 14.37
C ALA A 230 -1.42 24.25 15.55
N MET A 231 -1.45 22.97 15.92
CA MET A 231 -2.36 22.45 16.95
C MET A 231 -1.83 22.59 18.37
N GLU A 232 -0.53 22.83 18.59
CA GLU A 232 0.09 22.83 19.92
C GLU A 232 -0.52 23.88 20.86
N SER A 233 -0.62 25.15 20.40
CA SER A 233 -1.19 26.24 21.20
C SER A 233 -2.68 26.01 21.48
N PHE A 234 -3.43 25.63 20.45
CA PHE A 234 -4.84 25.28 20.54
C PHE A 234 -5.09 24.18 21.57
N LEU A 235 -4.35 23.07 21.50
CA LEU A 235 -4.50 21.96 22.44
C LEU A 235 -4.04 22.33 23.86
N LYS A 236 -3.03 23.21 23.99
CA LYS A 236 -2.56 23.70 25.29
C LYS A 236 -3.66 24.45 26.04
N GLU A 237 -4.45 25.26 25.35
CA GLU A 237 -5.56 26.01 25.95
C GLU A 237 -6.76 25.12 26.27
N ARG A 238 -6.92 23.99 25.55
CA ARG A 238 -8.04 23.06 25.70
C ARG A 238 -7.69 21.77 26.46
N ARG A 239 -6.59 21.74 27.21
CA ARG A 239 -6.15 20.56 27.99
C ARG A 239 -7.16 20.08 29.04
N ALA A 240 -8.07 20.96 29.47
CA ALA A 240 -9.14 20.61 30.40
C ALA A 240 -10.22 19.73 29.76
N GLU A 241 -10.32 19.69 28.42
CA GLU A 241 -11.29 18.86 27.72
C GLU A 241 -10.81 17.40 27.62
N PRO A 242 -11.54 16.42 28.18
CA PRO A 242 -11.11 15.03 28.19
C PRO A 242 -10.82 14.46 26.80
N GLU A 243 -11.63 14.83 25.80
CA GLU A 243 -11.50 14.35 24.42
C GLU A 243 -10.21 14.83 23.74
N LEU A 244 -9.70 16.01 24.12
CA LEU A 244 -8.52 16.65 23.50
C LEU A 244 -7.24 16.49 24.32
N ARG A 245 -7.37 16.27 25.64
CA ARG A 245 -6.25 16.17 26.58
C ARG A 245 -5.19 15.16 26.17
N LYS A 246 -5.60 14.01 25.62
CA LYS A 246 -4.69 12.92 25.22
C LYS A 246 -3.75 13.28 24.08
N PHE A 247 -4.16 14.20 23.19
CA PHE A 247 -3.38 14.56 22.01
C PHE A 247 -2.28 15.59 22.32
N TYR A 248 -2.45 16.42 23.36
CA TYR A 248 -1.47 17.45 23.68
C TYR A 248 -0.03 16.94 23.86
N PRO A 249 0.26 15.92 24.68
CA PRO A 249 1.62 15.40 24.83
C PRO A 249 2.18 14.86 23.51
N GLN A 250 1.37 14.11 22.74
CA GLN A 250 1.77 13.54 21.44
C GLN A 250 2.14 14.63 20.42
N VAL A 251 1.32 15.68 20.32
CA VAL A 251 1.60 16.84 19.45
C VAL A 251 2.85 17.62 19.89
N LYS A 252 3.03 17.80 21.21
CA LYS A 252 4.18 18.54 21.76
C LYS A 252 5.49 17.79 21.54
N GLU A 253 5.50 16.48 21.75
CA GLU A 253 6.69 15.63 21.65
C GLU A 253 6.99 15.22 20.21
N ARG A 254 6.01 15.32 19.30
CA ARG A 254 6.12 14.93 17.88
C ARG A 254 6.56 13.48 17.74
N ASP A 255 5.94 12.63 18.55
CA ASP A 255 6.28 11.23 18.76
C ASP A 255 5.95 10.32 17.57
N GLN A 256 5.19 10.82 16.58
CA GLN A 256 4.74 10.08 15.39
C GLN A 256 5.55 10.45 14.13
N SER A 257 6.86 10.64 14.23
CA SER A 257 7.69 10.86 13.02
C SER A 257 7.73 9.60 12.15
N ILE A 258 7.64 9.77 10.83
CA ILE A 258 7.61 8.67 9.86
C ILE A 258 9.02 8.36 9.38
N SER A 259 9.49 7.16 9.68
CA SER A 259 10.79 6.61 9.28
C SER A 259 10.68 5.38 8.37
N LYS A 260 9.50 4.76 8.33
CA LYS A 260 9.15 3.61 7.47
C LYS A 260 7.70 3.66 7.02
N MET A 261 7.36 2.93 5.95
CA MET A 261 6.05 2.99 5.31
C MET A 261 4.89 2.61 6.25
N SER A 262 5.10 1.68 7.19
CA SER A 262 4.06 1.28 8.14
C SER A 262 3.61 2.42 9.06
N GLU A 263 4.52 3.34 9.42
CA GLU A 263 4.25 4.46 10.34
C GLU A 263 3.38 5.54 9.69
N ILE A 264 3.27 5.55 8.36
CA ILE A 264 2.35 6.43 7.62
C ILE A 264 0.90 6.17 8.06
N PHE A 265 0.54 4.90 8.30
CA PHE A 265 -0.81 4.53 8.72
C PHE A 265 -1.10 4.99 10.15
N ASP A 266 -0.15 4.80 11.07
CA ASP A 266 -0.29 5.18 12.48
C ASP A 266 -0.39 6.70 12.60
N THR A 267 0.53 7.43 11.96
CA THR A 267 0.53 8.90 11.91
C THR A 267 -0.74 9.45 11.27
N GLY A 268 -1.14 8.87 10.12
CA GLY A 268 -2.37 9.27 9.44
C GLY A 268 -3.62 9.04 10.29
N SER A 269 -3.67 7.94 11.03
CA SER A 269 -4.80 7.63 11.93
C SER A 269 -4.84 8.60 13.10
N PHE A 270 -3.71 8.87 13.75
CA PHE A 270 -3.58 9.89 14.78
C PHE A 270 -4.09 11.27 14.31
N LEU A 271 -3.61 11.73 13.15
CA LEU A 271 -3.99 13.05 12.60
C LEU A 271 -5.47 13.12 12.25
N MET A 272 -6.03 12.05 11.69
CA MET A 272 -7.47 11.96 11.39
C MET A 272 -8.31 12.09 12.66
N ILE A 273 -8.00 11.31 13.71
CA ILE A 273 -8.75 11.36 14.97
C ILE A 273 -8.60 12.75 15.61
N LEU A 274 -7.39 13.31 15.67
CA LEU A 274 -7.15 14.65 16.18
C LEU A 274 -8.00 15.70 15.45
N SER A 275 -8.02 15.64 14.12
CA SER A 275 -8.81 16.54 13.27
C SER A 275 -10.31 16.39 13.55
N GLN A 276 -10.83 15.17 13.57
CA GLN A 276 -12.26 14.92 13.81
C GLN A 276 -12.71 15.45 15.18
N LYS A 277 -11.98 15.11 16.26
CA LYS A 277 -12.31 15.56 17.62
C LYS A 277 -12.21 17.09 17.74
N SER A 278 -11.22 17.71 17.11
CA SER A 278 -11.05 19.17 17.15
C SER A 278 -12.14 19.89 16.34
N ARG A 279 -12.48 19.40 15.13
CA ARG A 279 -13.51 20.00 14.27
C ARG A 279 -14.90 19.99 14.88
N LYS A 280 -15.24 18.99 15.72
CA LYS A 280 -16.58 18.83 16.31
C LYS A 280 -17.10 20.09 17.00
N LYS A 281 -16.21 20.85 17.66
CA LYS A 281 -16.56 22.11 18.35
C LYS A 281 -15.81 23.34 17.82
N TYR A 282 -14.67 23.14 17.15
CA TYR A 282 -13.71 24.21 16.88
C TYR A 282 -13.36 24.34 15.39
N SER A 283 -14.26 23.91 14.49
CA SER A 283 -14.08 24.02 13.03
C SER A 283 -13.82 25.44 12.53
N TYR A 284 -14.23 26.47 13.28
CA TYR A 284 -14.02 27.88 12.96
C TYR A 284 -12.65 28.42 13.41
N CYS A 285 -11.96 27.73 14.33
CA CYS A 285 -10.64 28.16 14.83
C CYS A 285 -9.60 28.10 13.69
N GLU A 286 -8.74 29.11 13.61
CA GLU A 286 -7.77 29.22 12.51
C GLU A 286 -6.74 28.10 12.53
N GLU A 287 -6.29 27.71 13.71
CA GLU A 287 -5.38 26.59 13.95
C GLU A 287 -5.96 25.27 13.43
N VAL A 288 -7.23 25.02 13.75
CA VAL A 288 -7.96 23.82 13.33
C VAL A 288 -8.14 23.84 11.81
N ARG A 289 -8.53 24.98 11.22
CA ARG A 289 -8.64 25.12 9.75
C ARG A 289 -7.30 24.88 9.04
N LYS A 290 -6.20 25.43 9.55
CA LYS A 290 -4.86 25.21 8.99
C LYS A 290 -4.46 23.73 9.08
N ALA A 291 -4.62 23.11 10.24
CA ALA A 291 -4.32 21.69 10.46
C ALA A 291 -5.13 20.78 9.53
N ASN A 292 -6.38 21.15 9.26
CA ASN A 292 -7.27 20.44 8.36
C ASN A 292 -6.83 20.46 6.90
N THR A 293 -6.47 21.64 6.38
CA THR A 293 -5.92 21.77 5.03
C THR A 293 -4.61 20.99 4.90
N LEU A 294 -3.74 21.04 5.91
CA LEU A 294 -2.50 20.26 5.95
C LEU A 294 -2.76 18.75 6.01
N LEU A 295 -3.80 18.30 6.73
CA LEU A 295 -4.18 16.88 6.75
C LEU A 295 -4.67 16.39 5.39
N GLU A 296 -5.39 17.21 4.62
CA GLU A 296 -5.74 16.88 3.24
C GLU A 296 -4.50 16.74 2.36
N GLN A 297 -3.51 17.64 2.52
CA GLN A 297 -2.22 17.54 1.84
C GLN A 297 -1.48 16.25 2.23
N PHE A 298 -1.43 15.93 3.53
CA PHE A 298 -0.85 14.68 4.04
C PHE A 298 -1.51 13.45 3.41
N ASN A 299 -2.85 13.43 3.36
CA ASN A 299 -3.63 12.33 2.79
C ASN A 299 -3.44 12.17 1.28
N ASN A 300 -3.16 13.26 0.57
CA ASN A 300 -2.84 13.20 -0.86
C ASN A 300 -1.42 12.68 -1.08
N GLN A 301 -0.44 13.22 -0.36
CA GLN A 301 0.97 12.82 -0.48
C GLN A 301 1.17 11.34 -0.11
N ARG A 302 0.55 10.86 0.97
CA ARG A 302 0.76 9.47 1.41
C ARG A 302 0.36 8.42 0.37
N LYS A 303 -0.63 8.72 -0.50
CA LYS A 303 -1.07 7.78 -1.55
C LYS A 303 0.05 7.48 -2.54
N ASP A 304 0.95 8.44 -2.74
CA ASP A 304 2.09 8.29 -3.64
C ASP A 304 3.24 7.47 -3.05
N LEU A 305 3.22 7.24 -1.73
CA LEU A 305 4.28 6.58 -0.96
C LEU A 305 3.90 5.18 -0.48
N ILE A 306 2.63 4.80 -0.51
CA ILE A 306 2.18 3.46 -0.11
C ILE A 306 2.11 2.55 -1.34
N PHE A 307 2.92 1.49 -1.34
CA PHE A 307 3.00 0.53 -2.45
C PHE A 307 2.61 -0.88 -2.00
N TYR A 308 1.43 -1.32 -2.41
CA TYR A 308 0.96 -2.69 -2.18
C TYR A 308 1.54 -3.66 -3.21
N ASN A 309 1.80 -4.89 -2.78
CA ASN A 309 2.27 -5.97 -3.64
C ASN A 309 1.08 -6.61 -4.38
N ASP A 310 0.74 -6.05 -5.55
CA ASP A 310 -0.38 -6.48 -6.38
C ASP A 310 -0.28 -7.95 -6.81
N ALA A 311 0.93 -8.47 -7.03
CA ALA A 311 1.14 -9.86 -7.40
C ALA A 311 0.70 -10.80 -6.27
N GLU A 312 1.12 -10.50 -5.02
CA GLU A 312 0.75 -11.31 -3.85
C GLU A 312 -0.73 -11.14 -3.47
N LEU A 313 -1.29 -9.94 -3.67
CA LEU A 313 -2.74 -9.69 -3.56
C LEU A 313 -3.53 -10.58 -4.52
N LYS A 314 -3.19 -10.56 -5.82
CA LYS A 314 -3.84 -11.38 -6.85
C LYS A 314 -3.69 -12.88 -6.55
N ARG A 315 -2.50 -13.32 -6.13
CA ARG A 315 -2.24 -14.71 -5.74
C ARG A 315 -3.11 -15.15 -4.56
N THR A 316 -3.16 -14.33 -3.50
CA THR A 316 -3.96 -14.63 -2.31
C THR A 316 -5.45 -14.69 -2.64
N ARG A 317 -5.96 -13.76 -3.46
CA ARG A 317 -7.36 -13.75 -3.93
C ARG A 317 -7.70 -15.00 -4.72
N LYS A 318 -6.88 -15.34 -5.72
CA LYS A 318 -7.10 -16.54 -6.54
C LYS A 318 -7.13 -17.81 -5.67
N MET A 319 -6.26 -17.88 -4.66
CA MET A 319 -6.27 -18.98 -3.69
C MET A 319 -7.58 -19.02 -2.87
N LEU A 320 -8.06 -17.88 -2.38
CA LEU A 320 -9.32 -17.77 -1.64
C LEU A 320 -10.52 -18.15 -2.51
N GLU A 321 -10.59 -17.61 -3.73
CA GLU A 321 -11.64 -17.92 -4.70
C GLU A 321 -11.66 -19.41 -5.05
N THR A 322 -10.49 -20.03 -5.24
CA THR A 322 -10.38 -21.47 -5.52
C THR A 322 -10.85 -22.29 -4.32
N LYS A 323 -10.39 -21.94 -3.11
CA LYS A 323 -10.73 -22.65 -1.87
C LYS A 323 -12.22 -22.55 -1.51
N LEU A 324 -12.88 -21.47 -1.94
CA LEU A 324 -14.28 -21.16 -1.63
C LEU A 324 -15.20 -21.23 -2.86
N ALA A 325 -14.74 -21.78 -3.99
CA ALA A 325 -15.44 -21.76 -5.27
C ALA A 325 -16.87 -22.35 -5.21
N LYS A 326 -17.09 -23.32 -4.31
CA LYS A 326 -18.38 -24.00 -4.08
C LYS A 326 -18.98 -23.69 -2.70
N SER A 327 -18.44 -22.71 -1.97
CA SER A 327 -18.93 -22.35 -0.64
C SER A 327 -20.17 -21.44 -0.74
N PRO A 328 -21.18 -21.60 0.14
CA PRO A 328 -22.24 -20.60 0.29
C PRO A 328 -21.71 -19.22 0.70
N ASP A 329 -20.46 -19.13 1.18
CA ASP A 329 -19.81 -17.87 1.57
C ASP A 329 -19.19 -17.09 0.40
N LYS A 330 -19.33 -17.54 -0.85
CA LYS A 330 -18.80 -16.83 -2.03
C LYS A 330 -19.29 -15.37 -2.14
N PRO A 331 -20.57 -15.04 -1.92
CA PRO A 331 -21.01 -13.64 -1.91
C PRO A 331 -20.34 -12.82 -0.80
N ARG A 332 -20.15 -13.43 0.39
CA ARG A 332 -19.52 -12.77 1.55
C ARG A 332 -18.05 -12.48 1.31
N LEU A 333 -17.33 -13.43 0.70
CA LEU A 333 -15.96 -13.24 0.26
C LEU A 333 -15.86 -12.04 -0.69
N LYS A 334 -16.77 -11.95 -1.67
CA LYS A 334 -16.78 -10.85 -2.63
C LYS A 334 -16.95 -9.49 -1.94
N THR A 335 -17.93 -9.36 -1.04
CA THR A 335 -18.16 -8.10 -0.30
C THR A 335 -16.91 -7.66 0.49
N ILE A 336 -16.26 -8.57 1.19
CA ILE A 336 -15.04 -8.25 1.96
C ILE A 336 -13.90 -7.84 1.02
N LEU A 337 -13.72 -8.53 -0.11
CA LEU A 337 -12.67 -8.22 -1.08
C LEU A 337 -12.91 -6.86 -1.78
N ASP A 338 -14.16 -6.54 -2.14
CA ASP A 338 -14.53 -5.26 -2.73
C ASP A 338 -14.25 -4.09 -1.75
N GLU A 339 -14.50 -4.29 -0.46
CA GLU A 339 -14.18 -3.30 0.58
C GLU A 339 -12.67 -3.15 0.78
N VAL A 340 -11.92 -4.26 0.81
CA VAL A 340 -10.46 -4.27 0.85
C VAL A 340 -9.87 -3.51 -0.34
N ASP A 341 -10.40 -3.74 -1.56
CA ASP A 341 -9.97 -3.03 -2.78
C ASP A 341 -10.12 -1.52 -2.65
N LYS A 342 -11.28 -1.07 -2.17
CA LYS A 342 -11.54 0.34 -1.94
C LYS A 342 -10.49 0.97 -1.00
N PHE A 343 -10.21 0.32 0.14
CA PHE A 343 -9.24 0.86 1.09
C PHE A 343 -7.79 0.78 0.61
N ILE A 344 -7.45 -0.21 -0.22
CA ILE A 344 -6.14 -0.29 -0.90
C ILE A 344 -5.97 0.88 -1.87
N GLN A 345 -6.97 1.12 -2.74
CA GLN A 345 -6.96 2.24 -3.68
C GLN A 345 -6.87 3.61 -2.99
N GLU A 346 -7.47 3.73 -1.80
CA GLU A 346 -7.40 4.94 -0.99
C GLU A 346 -6.09 5.08 -0.18
N GLY A 347 -5.21 4.07 -0.20
CA GLY A 347 -3.97 4.06 0.59
C GLY A 347 -4.23 4.05 2.10
N LYS A 348 -5.31 3.40 2.54
CA LYS A 348 -5.79 3.44 3.93
C LYS A 348 -5.61 2.16 4.72
N LEU A 349 -5.41 1.02 4.06
CA LEU A 349 -5.42 -0.29 4.72
C LEU A 349 -4.00 -0.68 5.18
N PRO A 350 -3.73 -0.73 6.50
CA PRO A 350 -2.41 -1.11 6.98
C PRO A 350 -2.05 -2.53 6.55
N PHE A 351 -0.77 -2.78 6.26
CA PHE A 351 -0.32 -4.10 5.78
C PHE A 351 -0.58 -5.22 6.79
N THR A 352 -0.42 -4.94 8.08
CA THR A 352 -0.71 -5.89 9.17
C THR A 352 -2.20 -6.24 9.22
N ARG A 353 -3.08 -5.28 8.95
CA ARG A 353 -4.52 -5.50 8.89
C ARG A 353 -4.89 -6.39 7.71
N LEU A 354 -4.27 -6.13 6.55
CA LEU A 354 -4.45 -6.93 5.34
C LEU A 354 -4.02 -8.39 5.56
N GLU A 355 -2.90 -8.63 6.24
CA GLU A 355 -2.48 -9.98 6.66
C GLU A 355 -3.51 -10.67 7.55
N MET A 356 -4.02 -9.96 8.56
CA MET A 356 -5.03 -10.49 9.46
C MET A 356 -6.31 -10.88 8.70
N ILE A 357 -6.81 -10.00 7.82
CA ILE A 357 -8.01 -10.24 7.00
C ILE A 357 -7.84 -11.51 6.17
N PHE A 358 -6.76 -11.60 5.39
CA PHE A 358 -6.56 -12.77 4.52
C PHE A 358 -6.32 -14.05 5.30
N ASN A 359 -5.63 -13.99 6.45
CA ASN A 359 -5.44 -15.16 7.30
C ASN A 359 -6.76 -15.67 7.89
N LYS A 360 -7.68 -14.76 8.29
CA LYS A 360 -9.04 -15.12 8.73
C LYS A 360 -9.85 -15.75 7.59
N LEU A 361 -9.86 -15.11 6.42
CA LEU A 361 -10.55 -15.65 5.23
C LEU A 361 -10.03 -17.04 4.83
N LEU A 362 -8.72 -17.27 4.90
CA LEU A 362 -8.11 -18.57 4.61
C LEU A 362 -8.54 -19.66 5.60
N LYS A 363 -8.84 -19.29 6.85
CA LYS A 363 -9.40 -20.16 7.88
C LYS A 363 -10.93 -20.29 7.81
N LYS A 364 -11.58 -19.67 6.80
CA LYS A 364 -13.03 -19.55 6.66
C LYS A 364 -13.71 -18.81 7.83
N ASP A 365 -12.96 -17.93 8.50
CA ASP A 365 -13.50 -16.98 9.46
C ASP A 365 -13.92 -15.71 8.72
N PHE A 366 -15.24 -15.48 8.64
CA PHE A 366 -15.84 -14.31 8.00
C PHE A 366 -16.24 -13.22 9.00
N ASN A 367 -15.90 -13.38 10.29
CA ASN A 367 -16.06 -12.34 11.32
C ASN A 367 -14.92 -11.32 11.16
N ILE A 368 -14.99 -10.57 10.07
CA ILE A 368 -13.98 -9.60 9.66
C ILE A 368 -14.63 -8.24 9.56
N VAL A 369 -14.04 -7.30 10.29
CA VAL A 369 -14.23 -5.87 10.07
C VAL A 369 -12.99 -5.40 9.32
N VAL A 370 -13.12 -4.86 8.11
CA VAL A 370 -11.96 -4.52 7.27
C VAL A 370 -11.11 -3.42 7.93
N MET A 371 -11.75 -2.35 8.42
CA MET A 371 -11.12 -1.30 9.22
C MET A 371 -11.75 -1.23 10.61
N GLU A 372 -10.93 -1.26 11.67
CA GLU A 372 -11.44 -1.05 13.03
C GLU A 372 -12.09 0.32 13.14
N LYS A 373 -13.23 0.37 13.81
CA LYS A 373 -13.86 1.63 14.21
C LYS A 373 -13.01 2.31 15.27
N GLU A 374 -13.15 3.62 15.42
CA GLU A 374 -12.43 4.35 16.47
C GLU A 374 -12.72 3.74 17.84
N ALA A 375 -11.77 3.78 18.77
CA ALA A 375 -11.93 3.20 20.12
C ALA A 375 -13.14 3.77 20.91
N ASP A 376 -13.68 4.92 20.48
CA ASP A 376 -14.86 5.54 21.08
C ASP A 376 -16.17 5.13 20.38
N ASP A 377 -16.12 4.44 19.24
CA ASP A 377 -17.29 3.95 18.49
C ASP A 377 -17.64 2.53 18.96
N ILE A 378 -18.51 2.48 19.97
CA ILE A 378 -19.00 1.24 20.59
C ILE A 378 -20.05 0.49 19.75
N THR A 379 -20.37 0.97 18.54
CA THR A 379 -21.39 0.36 17.69
C THR A 379 -20.96 -0.99 17.10
N ILE A 380 -21.92 -1.90 16.98
CA ILE A 380 -21.73 -3.21 16.41
C ILE A 380 -21.65 -3.09 14.88
N THR A 381 -20.49 -3.38 14.29
CA THR A 381 -20.42 -3.74 12.87
C THR A 381 -21.15 -5.08 12.63
N ILE A 382 -22.25 -5.03 11.88
CA ILE A 382 -23.08 -6.21 11.62
C ILE A 382 -22.44 -7.01 10.49
N THR A 383 -21.81 -8.13 10.85
CA THR A 383 -21.38 -9.12 9.87
C THR A 383 -22.56 -10.02 9.51
N PRO A 384 -22.51 -10.70 8.35
CA PRO A 384 -23.52 -11.70 7.98
C PRO A 384 -23.66 -12.85 8.99
N HIS A 385 -22.64 -13.12 9.82
CA HIS A 385 -22.72 -14.08 10.91
C HIS A 385 -23.52 -13.51 12.10
N HIS A 386 -23.24 -12.26 12.49
CA HIS A 386 -23.99 -11.57 13.54
C HIS A 386 -25.48 -11.46 13.18
N GLU A 387 -25.78 -11.10 11.93
CA GLU A 387 -27.15 -11.06 11.40
C GLU A 387 -27.86 -12.42 11.56
N LYS A 388 -27.20 -13.52 11.20
CA LYS A 388 -27.77 -14.87 11.34
C LYS A 388 -27.94 -15.31 12.81
N ARG A 389 -27.02 -14.91 13.69
CA ARG A 389 -26.95 -15.38 15.10
C ARG A 389 -27.85 -14.57 16.05
N TYR A 390 -28.03 -13.28 15.77
CA TYR A 390 -28.71 -12.32 16.65
C TYR A 390 -29.90 -11.60 16.01
N GLY A 391 -30.02 -11.62 14.67
CA GLY A 391 -31.05 -10.91 13.92
C GLY A 391 -30.64 -9.46 13.62
N ARG A 392 -30.75 -9.05 12.36
CA ARG A 392 -30.33 -7.71 11.89
C ARG A 392 -31.06 -6.59 12.60
N ASP A 393 -32.39 -6.68 12.69
CA ASP A 393 -33.23 -5.66 13.33
C ASP A 393 -32.83 -5.39 14.79
N ILE A 394 -32.41 -6.45 15.52
CA ILE A 394 -31.98 -6.34 16.90
C ILE A 394 -30.64 -5.62 16.99
N LEU A 395 -29.68 -5.98 16.13
CA LEU A 395 -28.36 -5.36 16.10
C LEU A 395 -28.42 -3.90 15.63
N ASP A 396 -29.26 -3.60 14.63
CA ASP A 396 -29.52 -2.24 14.18
C ASP A 396 -30.18 -1.42 15.29
N ARG A 397 -31.14 -1.98 16.02
CA ARG A 397 -31.75 -1.32 17.18
C ARG A 397 -30.73 -1.02 18.28
N ILE A 398 -29.81 -1.94 18.53
CA ILE A 398 -28.73 -1.73 19.51
C ILE A 398 -27.82 -0.58 19.08
N ASN A 399 -27.42 -0.53 17.80
CA ASN A 399 -26.63 0.58 17.27
C ASN A 399 -27.37 1.91 17.39
N ILE A 400 -28.68 1.93 17.14
CA ILE A 400 -29.51 3.12 17.35
C ILE A 400 -29.47 3.56 18.82
N ILE A 401 -29.70 2.64 19.77
CA ILE A 401 -29.66 2.96 21.21
C ILE A 401 -28.28 3.50 21.60
N ILE A 402 -27.20 2.90 21.10
CA ILE A 402 -25.83 3.37 21.31
C ILE A 402 -25.66 4.81 20.83
N HIS A 403 -26.10 5.11 19.61
CA HIS A 403 -26.01 6.46 19.04
C HIS A 403 -26.87 7.46 19.81
N GLU A 404 -28.07 7.06 20.24
CA GLU A 404 -28.92 7.94 21.04
C GLU A 404 -28.32 8.19 22.42
N ILE A 405 -27.70 7.19 23.06
CA ILE A 405 -26.97 7.40 24.32
C ILE A 405 -25.77 8.33 24.09
N ASP A 406 -25.01 8.11 23.01
CA ASP A 406 -23.86 8.95 22.63
C ASP A 406 -24.23 10.43 22.52
N PHE A 407 -25.40 10.68 21.95
CA PHE A 407 -25.91 12.00 21.63
C PHE A 407 -26.59 12.70 22.80
N TRP A 408 -27.43 11.99 23.56
CA TRP A 408 -28.31 12.60 24.55
C TRP A 408 -27.75 12.64 25.98
N TYR A 409 -26.85 11.73 26.36
CA TYR A 409 -26.38 11.66 27.74
C TYR A 409 -25.19 12.58 28.01
N PRO A 410 -25.14 13.22 29.21
CA PRO A 410 -23.97 13.94 29.68
C PRO A 410 -22.72 13.03 29.74
N PRO A 411 -21.50 13.59 29.57
CA PRO A 411 -20.25 12.80 29.55
C PRO A 411 -20.06 11.86 30.75
N ASP A 412 -20.44 12.29 31.95
CA ASP A 412 -20.21 11.55 33.20
C ASP A 412 -21.15 10.32 33.33
N GLU A 413 -22.40 10.45 32.88
CA GLU A 413 -23.37 9.35 32.85
C GLU A 413 -23.08 8.39 31.68
N LYS A 414 -22.65 8.96 30.55
CA LYS A 414 -22.28 8.25 29.33
C LYS A 414 -21.12 7.28 29.56
N GLN A 415 -20.12 7.63 30.36
CA GLN A 415 -18.98 6.74 30.64
C GLN A 415 -19.40 5.41 31.29
N LEU A 416 -20.29 5.45 32.28
CA LEU A 416 -20.76 4.25 32.97
C LEU A 416 -21.61 3.36 32.05
N LEU A 417 -22.49 3.99 31.26
CA LEU A 417 -23.32 3.31 30.27
C LEU A 417 -22.46 2.64 29.20
N PHE A 418 -21.48 3.37 28.67
CA PHE A 418 -20.61 2.89 27.61
C PHE A 418 -19.65 1.80 28.06
N GLN A 419 -19.19 1.78 29.32
CA GLN A 419 -18.41 0.64 29.83
C GLN A 419 -19.21 -0.67 29.83
N SER A 420 -20.50 -0.62 30.20
CA SER A 420 -21.36 -1.80 30.18
C SER A 420 -21.69 -2.28 28.76
N ILE A 421 -21.97 -1.32 27.87
CA ILE A 421 -22.31 -1.60 26.47
C ILE A 421 -21.09 -2.08 25.70
N SER A 422 -19.93 -1.41 25.85
CA SER A 422 -18.65 -1.77 25.20
C SER A 422 -18.25 -3.21 25.50
N LYS A 423 -18.27 -3.65 26.76
CA LYS A 423 -17.95 -5.04 27.12
C LYS A 423 -18.87 -6.05 26.44
N ALA A 424 -20.15 -5.71 26.27
CA ALA A 424 -21.11 -6.60 25.64
C ALA A 424 -21.01 -6.58 24.11
N THR A 425 -20.78 -5.41 23.50
CA THR A 425 -20.57 -5.28 22.05
C THR A 425 -19.25 -5.91 21.62
N GLU A 426 -18.19 -5.81 22.43
CA GLU A 426 -16.92 -6.52 22.24
C GLU A 426 -17.11 -8.04 22.23
N LYS A 427 -17.87 -8.58 23.18
CA LYS A 427 -18.20 -10.02 23.21
C LYS A 427 -18.97 -10.46 21.96
N ILE A 428 -19.89 -9.63 21.47
CA ILE A 428 -20.62 -9.90 20.22
C ILE A 428 -19.65 -9.88 19.02
N GLN A 429 -18.76 -8.89 18.95
CA GLN A 429 -17.77 -8.76 17.87
C GLN A 429 -16.72 -9.87 17.89
N ALA A 430 -16.32 -10.33 19.07
CA ALA A 430 -15.38 -11.43 19.29
C ALA A 430 -16.05 -12.81 19.23
N ASP A 431 -17.37 -12.86 19.06
CA ASP A 431 -18.18 -14.09 18.98
C ASP A 431 -18.13 -14.96 20.26
N GLU A 432 -17.76 -14.34 21.38
CA GLU A 432 -17.60 -14.96 22.70
C GLU A 432 -18.96 -15.42 23.30
N PRO A 433 -18.95 -16.41 24.22
CA PRO A 433 -20.16 -16.81 24.91
C PRO A 433 -20.70 -15.65 25.75
N MET A 434 -21.91 -15.24 25.40
CA MET A 434 -22.69 -14.20 26.08
C MET A 434 -24.09 -14.75 26.34
N ASP A 435 -24.63 -14.51 27.53
CA ASP A 435 -26.03 -14.82 27.82
C ASP A 435 -26.92 -13.90 26.96
N LYS A 436 -27.57 -14.50 25.96
CA LYS A 436 -28.44 -13.79 25.02
C LYS A 436 -29.62 -13.13 25.73
N ASN A 437 -30.12 -13.71 26.81
CA ASN A 437 -31.27 -13.18 27.55
C ASN A 437 -30.83 -12.02 28.44
N GLU A 438 -29.68 -12.12 29.11
CA GLU A 438 -29.10 -11.03 29.90
C GLU A 438 -28.84 -9.80 29.03
N PHE A 439 -28.20 -9.97 27.89
CA PHE A 439 -27.91 -8.87 26.96
C PHE A 439 -29.17 -8.25 26.37
N LYS A 440 -30.15 -9.07 25.93
CA LYS A 440 -31.44 -8.57 25.44
C LYS A 440 -32.21 -7.82 26.52
N ASN A 441 -32.16 -8.28 27.77
CA ASN A 441 -32.80 -7.61 28.89
C ASN A 441 -32.13 -6.27 29.18
N MET A 442 -30.79 -6.22 29.21
CA MET A 442 -30.03 -4.98 29.39
C MET A 442 -30.38 -3.95 28.31
N MET A 443 -30.38 -4.36 27.04
CA MET A 443 -30.73 -3.48 25.92
C MET A 443 -32.20 -3.04 25.95
N ARG A 444 -33.12 -3.92 26.36
CA ARG A 444 -34.54 -3.57 26.55
C ARG A 444 -34.72 -2.57 27.69
N THR A 445 -33.96 -2.69 28.78
CA THR A 445 -33.96 -1.73 29.89
C THR A 445 -33.48 -0.36 29.41
N TYR A 446 -32.41 -0.31 28.62
CA TYR A 446 -31.96 0.94 27.99
C TYR A 446 -33.03 1.51 27.06
N ASP A 447 -33.62 0.68 26.20
CA ASP A 447 -34.64 1.13 25.26
C ASP A 447 -35.87 1.71 25.98
N GLN A 448 -36.29 1.11 27.09
CA GLN A 448 -37.37 1.62 27.94
C GLN A 448 -37.01 2.92 28.67
N ALA A 449 -35.77 3.03 29.16
CA ALA A 449 -35.29 4.25 29.80
C ALA A 449 -35.22 5.42 28.80
N MET A 450 -34.73 5.15 27.58
CA MET A 450 -34.73 6.08 26.46
C MET A 450 -36.15 6.53 26.12
N GLU A 451 -37.07 5.58 25.98
CA GLU A 451 -38.47 5.87 25.67
C GLU A 451 -39.11 6.77 26.73
N LYS A 452 -38.81 6.53 28.00
CA LYS A 452 -39.43 7.27 29.11
C LYS A 452 -38.86 8.67 29.27
N ASN A 453 -37.54 8.84 29.10
CA ASN A 453 -36.82 10.04 29.55
C ASN A 453 -36.36 10.93 28.39
N ILE A 454 -36.04 10.35 27.23
CA ILE A 454 -35.38 11.05 26.12
C ILE A 454 -36.30 11.14 24.90
N ARG A 455 -36.86 10.01 24.43
CA ARG A 455 -37.66 9.98 23.20
C ARG A 455 -38.97 10.76 23.30
N LYS A 456 -39.51 10.95 24.51
CA LYS A 456 -40.65 11.86 24.73
C LYS A 456 -40.34 13.31 24.38
N MET A 457 -39.07 13.71 24.44
CA MET A 457 -38.62 15.05 24.06
C MET A 457 -38.29 15.15 22.56
N TYR A 458 -38.33 14.04 21.81
CA TYR A 458 -38.01 14.06 20.37
C TYR A 458 -38.92 14.99 19.58
N PRO A 459 -40.25 15.03 19.79
CA PRO A 459 -41.10 15.97 19.07
C PRO A 459 -40.67 17.43 19.27
N ASP A 460 -40.31 17.81 20.50
CA ASP A 460 -39.85 19.17 20.82
C ASP A 460 -38.49 19.46 20.17
N LYS A 461 -37.61 18.46 20.09
CA LYS A 461 -36.28 18.58 19.48
C LYS A 461 -36.32 18.55 17.97
N VAL A 462 -37.22 17.78 17.37
CA VAL A 462 -37.52 17.83 15.94
C VAL A 462 -38.06 19.20 15.57
N LYS A 463 -38.91 19.80 16.42
CA LYS A 463 -39.38 21.17 16.25
C LYS A 463 -38.23 22.19 16.33
N GLU A 464 -37.38 22.11 17.35
CA GLU A 464 -36.19 22.96 17.47
C GLU A 464 -35.23 22.82 16.27
N LEU A 465 -35.04 21.60 15.77
CA LEU A 465 -34.27 21.31 14.58
C LEU A 465 -34.93 21.88 13.31
N ALA A 466 -36.25 21.78 13.19
CA ALA A 466 -37.01 22.36 12.06
C ALA A 466 -36.93 23.89 12.07
N ASP A 467 -37.00 24.52 13.24
CA ASP A 467 -36.83 25.97 13.41
C ASP A 467 -35.39 26.38 13.04
N THR A 468 -34.39 25.63 13.52
CA THR A 468 -32.97 25.86 13.20
C THR A 468 -32.68 25.67 11.72
N TYR A 469 -33.22 24.61 11.11
CA TYR A 469 -33.08 24.32 9.68
C TYR A 469 -33.70 25.42 8.82
N SER A 470 -34.88 25.90 9.22
CA SER A 470 -35.57 27.00 8.53
C SER A 470 -34.76 28.29 8.62
N ALA A 471 -34.30 28.65 9.82
CA ALA A 471 -33.44 29.81 10.04
C ALA A 471 -32.11 29.69 9.26
N PHE A 472 -31.48 28.52 9.22
CA PHE A 472 -30.26 28.27 8.46
C PHE A 472 -30.50 28.44 6.95
N LYS A 473 -31.57 27.86 6.41
CA LYS A 473 -31.95 28.02 4.99
C LYS A 473 -32.21 29.48 4.64
N GLU A 474 -32.85 30.23 5.54
CA GLU A 474 -33.11 31.66 5.34
C GLU A 474 -31.81 32.47 5.31
N LEU A 475 -30.94 32.28 6.31
CA LEU A 475 -29.63 32.94 6.44
C LEU A 475 -28.71 32.69 5.24
N PHE A 476 -28.74 31.48 4.67
CA PHE A 476 -27.85 31.07 3.58
C PHE A 476 -28.57 30.87 2.24
N SER A 477 -29.77 31.41 2.09
CA SER A 477 -30.55 31.41 0.84
C SER A 477 -29.85 32.17 -0.30
N SER A 478 -29.05 33.18 0.05
CA SER A 478 -28.33 34.03 -0.89
C SER A 478 -26.90 33.55 -1.17
N LYS A 479 -26.42 33.77 -2.40
CA LYS A 479 -25.03 33.49 -2.82
C LYS A 479 -24.00 34.17 -1.91
N ILE A 480 -24.28 35.38 -1.45
CA ILE A 480 -23.41 36.16 -0.56
C ILE A 480 -23.26 35.49 0.82
N GLY A 481 -24.34 34.95 1.38
CA GLY A 481 -24.29 34.19 2.64
C GLY A 481 -23.43 32.95 2.50
N LYS A 482 -23.55 32.27 1.35
CA LYS A 482 -22.78 31.07 1.02
C LYS A 482 -21.28 31.31 0.92
N GLU A 483 -20.87 32.35 0.18
CA GLU A 483 -19.48 32.76 0.01
C GLU A 483 -18.84 33.24 1.35
N LYS A 484 -19.62 33.90 2.21
CA LYS A 484 -19.16 34.28 3.56
C LYS A 484 -18.87 33.06 4.44
N LEU A 485 -19.68 32.02 4.36
CA LEU A 485 -19.48 30.79 5.12
C LEU A 485 -18.23 30.04 4.64
N GLU A 486 -18.05 29.87 3.33
CA GLU A 486 -16.86 29.29 2.71
C GLU A 486 -15.59 30.00 3.19
N LYS A 487 -15.58 31.34 3.14
CA LYS A 487 -14.44 32.15 3.57
C LYS A 487 -14.16 32.03 5.07
N LYS A 488 -15.20 32.02 5.90
CA LYS A 488 -15.07 31.92 7.36
C LYS A 488 -14.56 30.55 7.79
N LEU A 489 -15.00 29.49 7.11
CA LEU A 489 -14.59 28.11 7.40
C LEU A 489 -13.35 27.67 6.63
N GLY A 490 -12.87 28.45 5.66
CA GLY A 490 -11.70 28.11 4.85
C GLY A 490 -11.90 26.84 4.00
N ASN A 491 -13.14 26.50 3.66
CA ASN A 491 -13.49 25.31 2.89
C ASN A 491 -14.42 25.70 1.74
N THR A 492 -13.93 25.62 0.50
CA THR A 492 -14.70 25.93 -0.72
C THR A 492 -15.68 24.84 -1.11
N ASN A 493 -15.55 23.64 -0.55
CA ASN A 493 -16.46 22.51 -0.77
C ASN A 493 -17.52 22.38 0.32
N ILE A 494 -17.54 23.29 1.31
CA ILE A 494 -18.42 23.19 2.48
C ILE A 494 -19.89 23.08 2.10
N TRP A 495 -20.32 23.67 0.98
CA TRP A 495 -21.70 23.55 0.52
C TRP A 495 -22.04 22.16 -0.02
N LYS A 496 -21.10 21.43 -0.63
CA LYS A 496 -21.34 20.03 -0.99
C LYS A 496 -21.53 19.18 0.27
N GLU A 497 -20.66 19.37 1.26
CA GLU A 497 -20.75 18.66 2.55
C GLU A 497 -22.06 18.97 3.28
N ILE A 498 -22.39 20.25 3.47
CA ILE A 498 -23.60 20.67 4.19
C ILE A 498 -24.88 20.31 3.41
N GLN A 499 -24.84 20.30 2.07
CA GLN A 499 -26.06 20.07 1.30
C GLN A 499 -26.55 18.63 1.39
N GLU A 500 -25.65 17.64 1.44
CA GLU A 500 -26.01 16.26 1.73
C GLU A 500 -26.71 16.14 3.10
N ASP A 501 -26.16 16.79 4.12
CA ASP A 501 -26.74 16.83 5.46
C ASP A 501 -28.07 17.58 5.50
N LEU A 502 -28.21 18.70 4.80
CA LEU A 502 -29.46 19.48 4.73
C LEU A 502 -30.57 18.72 4.00
N GLU A 503 -30.23 17.94 2.97
CA GLU A 503 -31.19 17.08 2.29
C GLU A 503 -31.65 15.94 3.20
N LEU A 504 -30.72 15.34 3.96
CA LEU A 504 -31.02 14.30 4.93
C LEU A 504 -31.89 14.83 6.07
N VAL A 505 -31.50 15.94 6.69
CA VAL A 505 -32.27 16.60 7.75
C VAL A 505 -33.63 17.02 7.23
N GLY A 506 -33.68 17.62 6.04
CA GLY A 506 -34.93 18.01 5.38
C GLY A 506 -35.91 16.85 5.21
N LYS A 507 -35.43 15.68 4.77
CA LYS A 507 -36.24 14.46 4.65
C LYS A 507 -36.70 13.90 6.01
N ASN A 508 -35.93 14.10 7.07
CA ASN A 508 -36.20 13.53 8.39
C ASN A 508 -37.09 14.43 9.26
N ILE A 509 -37.16 15.74 8.98
CA ILE A 509 -38.06 16.69 9.66
C ILE A 509 -39.40 16.88 8.95
N SER A 510 -39.53 16.39 7.71
CA SER A 510 -40.80 16.35 6.95
C SER A 510 -41.49 15.01 7.11
#